data_AF-A0A399X4G5-F1
#
_entry.id   AF-A0A399X4G5-F1
#
_cell.length_a   1.000
_cell.length_b   1.000
_cell.length_c   1.000
_cell.angle_alpha   90.00
_cell.angle_beta   90.00
_cell.angle_gamma   90.00
#
_symmetry.space_group_name_H-M   'P 1'
#
loop_
_entity.id
_entity.type
_entity.pdbx_description
1 polymer ?
#
loop_
_entity_poly.entity_id
_entity_poly.type
_entity_poly.pdbx_seq_one_letter_code
_entity_poly.pdbx_strand_id
1 'polypeptide(L)'
;MKNYFKVLIVSLFLVLCLSSAFADDLEGRIESINQSEKSFVVQGIKFFVTQSTDYDDGLKGFADLKEGQKVEVDFEYRDGKYFATEIELED
;
A
#
# COMPACT_ATOMS: atom_id res chain seq x y z
N MET A 1 -21.78 -53.33 14.03
CA MET A 1 -21.20 -53.31 12.67
C MET A 1 -21.14 -51.87 12.21
N LYS A 2 -19.94 -51.37 11.93
CA LYS A 2 -19.64 -50.03 11.42
C LYS A 2 -20.13 -49.91 9.97
N ASN A 3 -20.64 -48.76 9.55
CA ASN A 3 -20.58 -48.30 8.16
C ASN A 3 -20.43 -46.77 8.16
N TYR A 4 -19.20 -46.33 7.91
CA TYR A 4 -18.83 -44.95 7.63
C TYR A 4 -19.04 -44.66 6.13
N PHE A 5 -19.00 -43.37 5.80
CA PHE A 5 -18.56 -42.80 4.52
C PHE A 5 -19.67 -42.33 3.55
N LYS A 6 -19.92 -41.01 3.57
CA LYS A 6 -19.80 -40.14 2.38
C LYS A 6 -19.82 -38.67 2.81
N VAL A 7 -18.65 -38.07 2.74
CA VAL A 7 -18.33 -36.67 2.99
C VAL A 7 -18.77 -35.81 1.79
N LEU A 8 -19.56 -34.79 2.08
CA LEU A 8 -19.39 -33.37 1.74
C LEU A 8 -18.95 -32.98 0.30
N ILE A 9 -19.80 -32.22 -0.40
CA ILE A 9 -19.35 -31.15 -1.30
C ILE A 9 -20.17 -29.90 -0.95
N VAL A 10 -19.52 -28.96 -0.28
CA VAL A 10 -19.99 -27.59 -0.06
C VAL A 10 -19.76 -26.83 -1.36
N SER A 11 -20.85 -26.36 -1.99
CA SER A 11 -20.77 -25.51 -3.16
C SER A 11 -20.18 -24.16 -2.77
N LEU A 12 -18.93 -23.94 -3.15
CA LEU A 12 -18.15 -22.73 -2.93
C LEU A 12 -18.80 -21.56 -3.68
N PHE A 13 -19.43 -20.64 -2.95
CA PHE A 13 -19.82 -19.32 -3.45
C PHE A 13 -18.53 -18.52 -3.74
N LEU A 14 -18.15 -18.39 -5.01
CA LEU A 14 -17.09 -17.47 -5.41
C LEU A 14 -17.70 -16.06 -5.48
N VAL A 15 -17.69 -15.34 -4.35
CA VAL A 15 -17.96 -13.91 -4.33
C VAL A 15 -16.70 -13.22 -4.87
N LEU A 16 -16.74 -12.80 -6.13
CA LEU A 16 -15.79 -11.83 -6.66
C LEU A 16 -16.11 -10.48 -6.00
N CYS A 17 -15.52 -10.22 -4.84
CA CYS A 17 -15.40 -8.86 -4.35
C CYS A 17 -14.55 -8.11 -5.35
N LEU A 18 -15.20 -7.38 -6.26
CA LEU A 18 -14.57 -6.27 -6.97
C LEU A 18 -14.32 -5.20 -5.91
N SER A 19 -13.23 -5.32 -5.18
CA SER A 19 -12.71 -4.22 -4.39
C SER A 19 -12.40 -3.10 -5.36
N SER A 20 -13.27 -2.09 -5.38
CA SER A 20 -13.02 -0.82 -6.03
C SER A 20 -11.72 -0.29 -5.46
N ALA A 21 -10.64 -0.32 -6.24
CA ALA A 21 -9.41 0.36 -5.90
C ALA A 21 -9.64 1.86 -6.18
N PHE A 22 -10.31 2.53 -5.25
CA PHE A 22 -10.06 3.95 -5.09
C PHE A 22 -8.70 4.02 -4.39
N ALA A 23 -7.71 4.67 -5.03
CA ALA A 23 -6.50 5.02 -4.31
C ALA A 23 -6.95 5.97 -3.20
N ASP A 24 -6.61 5.62 -1.96
CA ASP A 24 -6.79 6.54 -0.84
C ASP A 24 -5.56 7.46 -0.85
N ASP A 25 -5.77 8.76 -0.65
CA ASP A 25 -4.70 9.75 -0.51
C ASP A 25 -4.42 10.08 0.97
N LEU A 26 -3.20 10.53 1.26
CA LEU A 26 -2.80 11.07 2.55
C LEU A 26 -1.73 12.14 2.38
N GLU A 27 -2.06 13.38 2.76
CA GLU A 27 -1.09 14.45 2.92
C GLU A 27 -0.40 14.43 4.29
N GLY A 28 0.91 14.69 4.35
CA GLY A 28 1.61 14.91 5.61
C GLY A 28 3.12 15.07 5.48
N ARG A 29 3.82 15.22 6.61
CA ARG A 29 5.28 15.29 6.61
C ARG A 29 5.90 13.91 6.75
N ILE A 30 6.99 13.68 6.01
CA ILE A 30 7.81 12.47 6.17
C ILE A 30 8.47 12.49 7.55
N GLU A 31 8.14 11.54 8.40
CA GLU A 31 8.64 11.39 9.76
C GLU A 31 9.92 10.56 9.82
N SER A 32 10.04 9.54 8.96
CA SER A 32 11.23 8.69 8.87
C SER A 32 11.35 7.99 7.53
N ILE A 33 12.58 7.64 7.14
CA ILE A 33 12.86 6.91 5.90
C ILE A 33 13.73 5.68 6.18
N ASN A 34 13.34 4.53 5.63
CA ASN A 34 14.14 3.31 5.61
C ASN A 34 14.55 2.96 4.18
N GLN A 35 15.83 3.17 3.88
CA GLN A 35 16.41 2.93 2.56
C GLN A 35 16.50 1.45 2.17
N SER A 36 16.70 0.54 3.13
CA SER A 36 16.81 -0.89 2.85
C SER A 36 15.46 -1.54 2.60
N GLU A 37 14.43 -1.11 3.33
CA GLU A 37 13.06 -1.60 3.17
C GLU A 37 12.29 -0.87 2.06
N LYS A 38 12.85 0.21 1.50
CA LYS A 38 12.14 1.10 0.57
C LYS A 38 10.79 1.52 1.13
N SER A 39 10.83 2.06 2.34
CA SER A 39 9.65 2.55 3.05
C SER A 39 9.90 3.88 3.75
N PHE A 40 8.83 4.62 3.99
CA PHE A 40 8.84 5.88 4.72
C PHE A 40 7.57 5.98 5.58
N VAL A 41 7.56 6.90 6.54
CA VAL A 41 6.43 7.10 7.46
C VAL A 41 5.86 8.49 7.32
N VAL A 42 4.53 8.59 7.20
CA VAL A 42 3.78 9.85 7.20
C VAL A 42 2.56 9.66 8.12
N GLN A 43 2.35 10.57 9.07
CA GLN A 43 1.29 10.48 10.10
C GLN A 43 1.26 9.11 10.83
N GLY A 44 2.43 8.54 11.13
CA GLY A 44 2.54 7.21 11.74
C GLY A 44 2.21 6.02 10.84
N ILE A 45 1.82 6.22 9.57
CA ILE A 45 1.58 5.15 8.59
C ILE A 45 2.87 4.86 7.83
N LYS A 46 3.28 3.59 7.80
CA LYS A 46 4.42 3.14 6.99
C LYS A 46 3.96 2.80 5.58
N PHE A 47 4.47 3.53 4.60
CA PHE A 47 4.28 3.29 3.17
C PHE A 47 5.48 2.58 2.58
N PHE A 48 5.22 1.55 1.76
CA PHE A 48 6.22 0.86 0.96
C PHE A 48 6.16 1.38 -0.47
N VAL A 49 7.33 1.60 -1.09
CA VAL A 49 7.39 1.94 -2.51
C VAL A 49 7.81 0.72 -3.33
N THR A 50 7.39 0.70 -4.58
CA THR A 50 7.80 -0.32 -5.53
C THR A 50 8.35 0.34 -6.79
N GLN A 51 8.69 -0.46 -7.81
CA GLN A 51 9.10 0.07 -9.10
C GLN A 51 7.96 0.75 -9.87
N SER A 52 6.71 0.55 -9.46
CA SER A 52 5.54 1.17 -10.10
C SER A 52 5.02 2.39 -9.36
N THR A 53 5.67 2.82 -8.28
CA THR A 53 5.32 4.07 -7.59
C THR A 53 5.71 5.24 -8.48
N ASP A 54 4.76 6.11 -8.79
CA ASP A 54 5.02 7.35 -9.52
C ASP A 54 5.52 8.46 -8.58
N TYR A 55 6.29 9.39 -9.14
CA TYR A 55 6.90 10.48 -8.39
C TYR A 55 6.74 11.77 -9.21
N ASP A 56 6.11 12.79 -8.64
CA ASP A 56 5.89 14.07 -9.31
C ASP A 56 6.44 15.26 -8.49
N ASP A 57 6.22 16.47 -8.99
CA ASP A 57 6.58 17.76 -8.39
C ASP A 57 8.06 17.89 -8.00
N GLY A 58 8.90 17.36 -8.89
CA GLY A 58 10.35 17.45 -8.80
C GLY A 58 11.00 16.28 -8.07
N LEU A 59 10.22 15.31 -7.58
CA LEU A 59 10.72 14.00 -7.17
C LEU A 59 10.99 13.15 -8.41
N LYS A 60 12.13 12.47 -8.46
CA LYS A 60 12.51 11.54 -9.55
C LYS A 60 12.59 10.11 -9.08
N GLY A 61 12.35 9.87 -7.79
CA GLY A 61 12.35 8.57 -7.17
C GLY A 61 12.60 8.63 -5.68
N PHE A 62 12.57 7.46 -5.04
CA PHE A 62 12.70 7.31 -3.60
C PHE A 62 13.94 7.98 -2.96
N ALA A 63 15.01 8.16 -3.73
CA ALA A 63 16.23 8.79 -3.25
C ALA A 63 16.10 10.31 -3.01
N ASP A 64 15.07 10.94 -3.60
CA ASP A 64 14.81 12.37 -3.43
C ASP A 64 14.01 12.69 -2.16
N LEU A 65 13.39 11.67 -1.56
CA LEU A 65 12.63 11.77 -0.32
C LEU A 65 13.56 12.07 0.88
N LYS A 66 13.11 12.98 1.75
CA LYS A 66 13.81 13.46 2.94
C LYS A 66 12.83 13.67 4.08
N GLU A 67 13.26 13.34 5.29
CA GLU A 67 12.51 13.64 6.51
C GLU A 67 12.18 15.14 6.58
N GLY A 68 10.93 15.46 6.96
CA GLY A 68 10.40 16.81 7.05
C GLY A 68 9.71 17.35 5.79
N GLN A 69 9.92 16.74 4.61
CA GLN A 69 9.17 17.11 3.39
C GLN A 69 7.68 16.88 3.61
N LYS A 70 6.85 17.85 3.21
CA LYS A 70 5.41 17.65 3.07
C LYS A 70 5.19 16.92 1.75
N VAL A 71 4.36 15.88 1.75
CA VAL A 71 4.04 15.09 0.57
C VAL A 71 2.56 14.73 0.60
N GLU A 72 1.96 14.56 -0.57
CA GLU A 72 0.74 13.78 -0.78
C GLU A 72 1.14 12.36 -1.19
N VAL A 73 0.44 11.36 -0.67
CA VAL A 73 0.72 9.95 -0.96
C VAL A 73 -0.59 9.28 -1.34
N ASP A 74 -0.72 8.92 -2.62
CA ASP A 74 -1.74 7.97 -3.05
C ASP A 74 -1.27 6.56 -2.75
N PHE A 75 -2.16 5.72 -2.24
CA PHE A 75 -1.80 4.36 -1.86
C PHE A 75 -2.91 3.33 -2.04
N GLU A 76 -2.46 2.08 -2.05
CA GLU A 76 -3.33 0.92 -1.91
C GLU A 76 -2.94 0.07 -0.72
N TYR A 77 -3.96 -0.40 0.01
CA TYR A 77 -3.77 -1.36 1.08
C TYR A 77 -3.86 -2.79 0.56
N ARG A 78 -2.74 -3.53 0.61
CA ARG A 78 -2.64 -4.90 0.11
C ARG A 78 -1.79 -5.73 1.08
N ASP A 79 -2.24 -6.94 1.41
CA ASP A 79 -1.51 -7.90 2.26
C ASP A 79 -1.03 -7.33 3.60
N GLY A 80 -1.84 -6.48 4.23
CA GLY A 80 -1.50 -5.90 5.53
C GLY A 80 -0.56 -4.69 5.48
N LYS A 81 -0.29 -4.15 4.28
CA LYS A 81 0.66 -3.06 4.06
C LYS A 81 0.07 -1.99 3.15
N TYR A 82 0.55 -0.77 3.36
CA TYR A 82 0.25 0.37 2.50
C TYR A 82 1.35 0.50 1.44
N PHE A 83 0.98 0.42 0.17
CA PHE A 83 1.89 0.60 -0.96
C PHE A 83 1.56 1.91 -1.65
N ALA A 84 2.55 2.81 -1.72
CA ALA A 84 2.39 4.07 -2.43
C ALA A 84 2.29 3.80 -3.94
N THR A 85 1.25 4.33 -4.56
CA THR A 85 1.04 4.33 -6.01
C THR A 85 1.60 5.61 -6.64
N GLU A 86 1.52 6.74 -5.93
CA GLU A 86 2.08 8.03 -6.34
C GLU A 86 2.54 8.81 -5.09
N ILE A 87 3.56 9.65 -5.28
CA ILE A 87 4.10 10.54 -4.24
C ILE A 87 4.37 11.90 -4.87
N GLU A 88 3.69 12.92 -4.38
CA GLU A 88 3.82 14.30 -4.84
C GLU A 88 4.49 15.14 -3.75
N LEU A 89 5.37 16.07 -4.15
CA LEU A 89 6.00 17.00 -3.21
C LEU A 89 5.10 18.22 -3.00
N GLU A 90 4.81 18.49 -1.73
CA GLU A 90 3.91 19.57 -1.32
C GLU A 90 4.68 20.74 -0.67
N ASP A 91 4.20 21.97 -0.90
CA ASP A 91 4.77 23.23 -0.37
C ASP A 91 4.43 23.52 1.12
#